data_AF-A0A513TZJ5-F1
#
_entry.id   AF-A0A513TZJ5-F1
#
_cell.length_a   1.000
_cell.length_b   1.000
_cell.length_c   1.000
_cell.angle_alpha   90.00
_cell.angle_beta   90.00
_cell.angle_gamma   90.00
#
_symmetry.space_group_name_H-M   'P 1'
#
loop_
_entity.id
_entity.type
_entity.pdbx_description
1 polymer ?
#
loop_
_entity_poly.entity_id
_entity_poly.type
_entity_poly.pdbx_seq_one_letter_code
_entity_poly.pdbx_strand_id
1 'polypeptide(L)'
;MADQATLVPMNGSSSSNSTNNKNLIKSLTNEQKLEKISHYTSCQEENCKCNGFKQKEALKECKSCSHDQASHIKQFNEHSIAQIDRLFLTVLDIETLFGLIIKEEDAETKQIYYFLFKLLRKGVLCQSDTSVEGHLGRPPFEEPSITKSILNFIFSKYQKSGELELQNMFEASKIFLYCLNMWKFESPSMFVKRNTLESHKKQALYKLNYTRWMCYNFVPSFCECFEKYETIAIFGVTFLGLVFPMIKKEIQEKFVREKDKVPVEKRVIFSTYLPRFLNSLEEELSEENSVIWTQNVSLGNSVYEAEIYNMLKGENLNVPYFESFKPKISSDKVTRRRAHEISEKRKLEEKECELNKKHKSEGDASDSMIKELVREVEAETAESQEAALFSAMASRDETARNEQKRGLIEFHVINNRLDEDPEDKILIWLLMVKNVFSHQLPRMPREYITRLVFDP
;
A
#
# COMPACT_ATOMS: atom_id res chain seq x y z
N MET A 1 35.83 -19.31 -20.40
CA MET A 1 36.87 -18.59 -19.66
C MET A 1 36.61 -17.11 -19.83
N ALA A 2 36.60 -16.40 -18.70
CA ALA A 2 36.70 -14.95 -18.50
C ALA A 2 36.06 -14.00 -19.53
N ASP A 3 35.07 -13.22 -19.09
CA ASP A 3 35.40 -11.83 -18.77
C ASP A 3 34.50 -11.27 -17.65
N GLN A 4 35.19 -10.78 -16.63
CA GLN A 4 34.63 -10.17 -15.43
C GLN A 4 34.25 -8.72 -15.73
N ALA A 5 32.94 -8.43 -15.73
CA ALA A 5 32.48 -7.05 -15.58
C ALA A 5 32.24 -6.77 -14.08
N THR A 6 33.30 -6.34 -13.43
CA THR A 6 33.34 -5.83 -12.06
C THR A 6 32.43 -4.60 -11.94
N LEU A 7 31.24 -4.79 -11.36
CA LEU A 7 30.37 -3.67 -10.97
C LEU A 7 30.64 -3.31 -9.50
N VAL A 8 31.33 -2.19 -9.33
CA VAL A 8 31.54 -1.47 -8.07
C VAL A 8 30.18 -1.10 -7.45
N PRO A 9 30.00 -1.24 -6.12
CA PRO A 9 28.70 -1.08 -5.47
C PRO A 9 28.35 0.41 -5.31
N MET A 10 27.09 0.77 -5.63
CA MET A 10 26.54 2.07 -5.26
C MET A 10 25.42 1.90 -4.24
N ASN A 11 25.66 2.47 -3.06
CA ASN A 11 24.75 2.59 -1.93
C ASN A 11 23.50 3.41 -2.31
N GLY A 12 22.32 3.00 -1.83
CA GLY A 12 21.07 3.76 -2.00
C GLY A 12 19.82 3.01 -1.55
N SER A 13 19.71 2.74 -0.25
CA SER A 13 18.54 2.19 0.46
C SER A 13 17.27 3.03 0.30
N SER A 14 16.08 2.53 0.62
CA SER A 14 14.82 3.31 0.74
C SER A 14 14.89 4.50 1.71
N SER A 15 15.89 4.53 2.59
CA SER A 15 16.27 5.73 3.36
C SER A 15 16.82 6.86 2.47
N SER A 16 17.31 6.56 1.27
CA SER A 16 17.89 7.53 0.33
C SER A 16 16.84 8.45 -0.26
N ASN A 17 15.66 7.97 -0.69
CA ASN A 17 14.61 8.87 -1.20
C ASN A 17 14.07 9.79 -0.10
N SER A 18 13.81 9.25 1.10
CA SER A 18 13.37 10.08 2.24
C SER A 18 14.43 11.11 2.66
N THR A 19 15.70 10.68 2.74
CA THR A 19 16.81 11.57 3.07
C THR A 19 17.06 12.60 1.96
N ASN A 20 16.93 12.21 0.70
CA ASN A 20 17.07 13.09 -0.46
C ASN A 20 15.94 14.12 -0.51
N ASN A 21 14.69 13.73 -0.25
CA ASN A 21 13.55 14.65 -0.19
C ASN A 21 13.71 15.64 0.96
N LYS A 22 14.14 15.17 2.14
CA LYS A 22 14.44 16.04 3.29
C LYS A 22 15.59 17.00 3.02
N ASN A 23 16.63 16.56 2.33
CA ASN A 23 17.75 17.41 1.92
C ASN A 23 17.30 18.43 0.85
N LEU A 24 16.47 18.02 -0.10
CA LEU A 24 15.90 18.88 -1.13
C LEU A 24 15.06 19.99 -0.50
N ILE A 25 14.17 19.64 0.44
CA ILE A 25 13.35 20.61 1.18
C ILE A 25 14.19 21.63 1.93
N LYS A 26 15.28 21.19 2.56
CA LYS A 26 16.20 22.09 3.27
C LYS A 26 16.97 23.01 2.32
N SER A 27 17.20 22.59 1.08
CA SER A 27 17.95 23.36 0.08
C SER A 27 17.12 24.43 -0.64
N LEU A 28 15.79 24.31 -0.63
CA LEU A 28 14.88 25.17 -1.39
C LEU A 28 14.29 26.31 -0.55
N THR A 29 14.14 27.48 -1.17
CA THR A 29 13.42 28.62 -0.57
C THR A 29 11.91 28.34 -0.53
N ASN A 30 11.18 29.08 0.30
CA ASN A 30 9.72 28.95 0.37
C ASN A 30 9.05 29.31 -0.97
N GLU A 31 9.57 30.33 -1.67
CA GLU A 31 9.09 30.74 -2.99
C GLU A 31 9.23 29.61 -4.03
N GLN A 32 10.36 28.90 -4.05
CA GLN A 32 10.58 27.76 -4.95
C GLN A 32 9.63 26.59 -4.66
N LYS A 33 9.30 26.36 -3.38
CA LYS A 33 8.34 25.32 -2.98
C LYS A 33 6.93 25.69 -3.43
N LEU A 34 6.53 26.93 -3.19
CA LEU A 34 5.22 27.46 -3.60
C LEU A 34 5.07 27.47 -5.12
N GLU A 35 6.14 27.77 -5.86
CA GLU A 35 6.14 27.71 -7.31
C GLU A 35 5.75 26.31 -7.80
N LYS A 36 6.38 25.27 -7.25
CA LYS A 36 6.06 23.89 -7.61
C LYS A 36 4.66 23.46 -7.16
N ILE A 37 4.24 23.87 -5.96
CA ILE A 37 2.89 23.60 -5.45
C ILE A 37 1.81 24.23 -6.34
N SER A 38 2.07 25.42 -6.90
CA SER A 38 1.11 26.16 -7.72
C SER A 38 0.60 25.37 -8.94
N HIS A 39 1.37 24.38 -9.43
CA HIS A 39 0.97 23.50 -10.52
C HIS A 39 -0.16 22.52 -10.16
N TYR A 40 -0.42 22.32 -8.86
CA TYR A 40 -1.35 21.31 -8.34
C TYR A 40 -2.56 21.92 -7.59
N THR A 41 -2.69 23.25 -7.59
CA THR A 41 -3.68 23.96 -6.75
C THR A 41 -4.64 24.81 -7.58
N SER A 42 -5.84 25.02 -7.04
CA SER A 42 -6.88 25.79 -7.71
C SER A 42 -6.60 27.29 -7.68
N CYS A 43 -6.92 27.95 -8.79
CA CYS A 43 -6.97 29.40 -8.87
C CYS A 43 -8.10 29.94 -7.98
N GLN A 44 -7.79 30.92 -7.14
CA GLN A 44 -8.71 31.52 -6.16
C GLN A 44 -9.41 32.78 -6.67
N GLU A 45 -9.37 33.03 -7.99
CA GLU A 45 -10.09 34.13 -8.63
C GLU A 45 -11.56 33.77 -8.85
N GLU A 46 -12.44 34.77 -8.77
CA GLU A 46 -13.88 34.57 -8.91
C GLU A 46 -14.24 33.93 -10.26
N ASN A 47 -15.13 32.93 -10.23
CA ASN A 47 -15.60 32.17 -11.40
C ASN A 47 -14.50 31.43 -12.19
N CYS A 48 -13.31 31.26 -11.64
CA CYS A 48 -12.23 30.48 -12.27
C CYS A 48 -12.32 28.99 -11.91
N LYS A 49 -12.14 28.11 -12.90
CA LYS A 49 -12.10 26.64 -12.73
C LYS A 49 -10.71 26.03 -12.99
N CYS A 50 -9.67 26.86 -12.90
CA CYS A 50 -8.30 26.42 -13.14
C CYS A 50 -7.77 25.65 -11.92
N ASN A 51 -7.25 24.44 -12.14
CA ASN A 51 -6.77 23.53 -11.09
C ASN A 51 -5.24 23.40 -11.04
N GLY A 52 -4.53 24.35 -11.66
CA GLY A 52 -3.07 24.36 -11.67
C GLY A 52 -2.50 25.47 -12.53
N PHE A 53 -1.51 26.17 -11.98
CA PHE A 53 -0.76 27.20 -12.68
C PHE A 53 0.09 26.56 -13.79
N LYS A 54 0.17 27.24 -14.94
CA LYS A 54 1.07 26.87 -16.04
C LYS A 54 1.62 28.13 -16.64
N GLN A 55 2.90 28.42 -16.47
CA GLN A 55 3.44 29.68 -16.92
C GLN A 55 3.45 29.80 -18.46
N LYS A 56 3.03 30.94 -19.00
CA LYS A 56 3.26 31.30 -20.40
C LYS A 56 4.73 31.71 -20.59
N GLU A 57 5.40 31.22 -21.63
CA GLU A 57 6.85 31.50 -21.87
C GLU A 57 7.21 32.99 -21.91
N ALA A 58 6.25 33.86 -22.26
CA ALA A 58 6.44 35.31 -22.40
C ALA A 58 5.83 36.16 -21.25
N LEU A 59 4.99 35.59 -20.38
CA LEU A 59 4.20 36.33 -19.39
C LEU A 59 4.18 35.58 -18.05
N LYS A 60 4.13 36.30 -16.92
CA LYS A 60 3.99 35.70 -15.57
C LYS A 60 2.54 35.28 -15.25
N GLU A 61 1.79 34.90 -16.29
CA GLU A 61 0.38 34.54 -16.22
C GLU A 61 0.18 33.06 -16.55
N CYS A 62 -0.90 32.50 -16.01
CA CYS A 62 -1.31 31.13 -16.27
C CYS A 62 -1.81 30.98 -17.72
N LYS A 63 -1.34 29.95 -18.42
CA LYS A 63 -1.78 29.58 -19.77
C LYS A 63 -3.27 29.22 -19.82
N SER A 64 -3.82 28.67 -18.73
CA SER A 64 -5.18 28.14 -18.67
C SER A 64 -6.23 29.21 -18.32
N CYS A 65 -5.94 30.10 -17.37
CA CYS A 65 -6.89 31.13 -16.91
C CYS A 65 -6.41 32.57 -17.08
N SER A 66 -5.17 32.79 -17.51
CA SER A 66 -4.52 34.11 -17.60
C SER A 66 -4.39 34.88 -16.28
N HIS A 67 -4.67 34.24 -15.14
CA HIS A 67 -4.39 34.80 -13.82
C HIS A 67 -2.94 34.57 -13.39
N ASP A 68 -2.45 35.38 -12.46
CA ASP A 68 -1.08 35.28 -11.96
C ASP A 68 -0.85 34.03 -11.09
N GLN A 69 0.41 33.76 -10.79
CA GLN A 69 0.78 32.64 -9.91
C GLN A 69 0.26 32.85 -8.48
N ALA A 70 0.27 34.10 -7.99
CA ALA A 70 -0.20 34.43 -6.64
C ALA A 70 -1.65 33.99 -6.42
N SER A 71 -2.51 34.11 -7.45
CA SER A 71 -3.90 33.62 -7.44
C SER A 71 -4.02 32.11 -7.20
N HIS A 72 -2.99 31.32 -7.49
CA HIS A 72 -2.99 29.86 -7.32
C HIS A 72 -2.42 29.41 -5.96
N ILE A 73 -1.73 30.31 -5.25
CA ILE A 73 -1.10 30.01 -3.96
C ILE A 73 -1.60 30.90 -2.82
N LYS A 74 -2.53 31.82 -3.09
CA LYS A 74 -3.10 32.77 -2.12
C LYS A 74 -3.56 32.12 -0.82
N GLN A 75 -4.14 30.92 -0.90
CA GLN A 75 -4.58 30.13 0.26
C GLN A 75 -3.45 29.70 1.21
N PHE A 76 -2.19 29.76 0.77
CA PHE A 76 -1.02 29.34 1.54
C PHE A 76 -0.26 30.51 2.18
N ASN A 77 -0.68 31.75 1.98
CA ASN A 77 0.02 32.94 2.52
C ASN A 77 0.11 32.93 4.06
N GLU A 78 -0.87 32.32 4.73
CA GLU A 78 -0.92 32.21 6.20
C GLU A 78 -0.34 30.89 6.72
N HIS A 79 0.15 30.00 5.85
CA HIS A 79 0.66 28.69 6.26
C HIS A 79 2.07 28.80 6.84
N SER A 80 2.33 28.04 7.91
CA SER A 80 3.67 27.85 8.44
C SER A 80 4.58 27.14 7.44
N ILE A 81 5.89 27.38 7.55
CA ILE A 81 6.91 26.70 6.74
C ILE A 81 6.75 25.17 6.81
N ALA A 82 6.43 24.63 7.99
CA ALA A 82 6.21 23.20 8.18
C ALA A 82 4.96 22.67 7.45
N GLN A 83 3.92 23.49 7.25
CA GLN A 83 2.77 23.10 6.43
C GLN A 83 3.13 23.12 4.94
N ILE A 84 3.89 24.12 4.48
CA ILE A 84 4.37 24.17 3.09
C ILE A 84 5.29 22.98 2.79
N ASP A 85 6.19 22.63 3.71
CA ASP A 85 7.08 21.47 3.55
C ASP A 85 6.31 20.16 3.41
N ARG A 86 5.22 19.98 4.17
CA ARG A 86 4.33 18.81 4.06
C ARG A 86 3.58 18.76 2.73
N LEU A 87 3.07 19.90 2.25
CA LEU A 87 2.42 19.98 0.94
C LEU A 87 3.42 19.72 -0.19
N PHE A 88 4.63 20.27 -0.09
CA PHE A 88 5.69 20.04 -1.06
C PHE A 88 6.12 18.57 -1.10
N LEU A 89 6.24 17.89 0.04
CA LEU A 89 6.46 16.45 0.11
C LEU A 89 5.36 15.67 -0.64
N THR A 90 4.11 16.06 -0.42
CA THR A 90 2.97 15.43 -1.11
C THR A 90 3.07 15.60 -2.62
N VAL A 91 3.50 16.77 -3.10
CA VAL A 91 3.75 17.02 -4.53
C VAL A 91 4.87 16.15 -5.09
N LEU A 92 5.96 15.95 -4.35
CA LEU A 92 7.03 15.03 -4.76
C LEU A 92 6.56 13.57 -4.83
N ASP A 93 5.70 13.17 -3.89
CA ASP A 93 5.11 11.83 -3.87
C ASP A 93 4.14 11.62 -5.05
N ILE A 94 3.35 12.64 -5.42
CA ILE A 94 2.52 12.64 -6.64
C ILE A 94 3.37 12.41 -7.89
N GLU A 95 4.49 13.13 -8.03
CA GLU A 95 5.40 12.96 -9.18
C GLU A 95 6.06 11.58 -9.20
N THR A 96 6.39 11.05 -8.02
CA THR A 96 6.95 9.70 -7.87
C THR A 96 5.94 8.66 -8.34
N LEU A 97 4.69 8.74 -7.88
CA LEU A 97 3.61 7.85 -8.31
C LEU A 97 3.32 7.97 -9.80
N PHE A 98 3.32 9.19 -10.34
CA PHE A 98 3.14 9.40 -11.78
C PHE A 98 4.23 8.71 -12.61
N GLY A 99 5.49 8.84 -12.19
CA GLY A 99 6.61 8.15 -12.82
C GLY A 99 6.53 6.62 -12.71
N LEU A 100 5.90 6.08 -11.67
CA LEU A 100 5.63 4.64 -11.51
C LEU A 100 4.49 4.18 -12.42
N ILE A 101 3.40 4.94 -12.52
CA ILE A 101 2.25 4.62 -13.39
C ILE A 101 2.68 4.43 -14.85
N ILE A 102 3.57 5.31 -15.34
CA ILE A 102 4.08 5.24 -16.73
C ILE A 102 4.87 3.95 -16.97
N LYS A 103 5.62 3.49 -15.97
CA LYS A 103 6.53 2.34 -16.10
C LYS A 103 5.87 1.01 -15.77
N GLU A 104 4.76 1.03 -15.05
CA GLU A 104 4.12 -0.19 -14.56
C GLU A 104 3.45 -0.94 -15.72
N GLU A 105 3.75 -2.23 -15.84
CA GLU A 105 3.19 -3.09 -16.89
C GLU A 105 1.94 -3.82 -16.39
N ASP A 106 1.90 -4.15 -15.10
CA ASP A 106 0.80 -4.86 -14.48
C ASP A 106 -0.42 -3.97 -14.29
N ALA A 107 -1.56 -4.34 -14.87
CA ALA A 107 -2.78 -3.53 -14.86
C ALA A 107 -3.31 -3.31 -13.44
N GLU A 108 -3.33 -4.34 -12.60
CA GLU A 108 -3.78 -4.22 -11.20
C GLU A 108 -2.89 -3.30 -10.38
N THR A 109 -1.57 -3.45 -10.50
CA THR A 109 -0.60 -2.63 -9.79
C THR A 109 -0.68 -1.17 -10.25
N LYS A 110 -0.82 -0.94 -11.56
CA LYS A 110 -1.01 0.39 -12.15
C LYS A 110 -2.27 1.07 -11.62
N GLN A 111 -3.37 0.33 -11.51
CA GLN A 111 -4.62 0.84 -10.93
C GLN A 111 -4.44 1.31 -9.48
N ILE A 112 -3.68 0.57 -8.67
CA ILE A 112 -3.40 0.96 -7.28
C ILE A 112 -2.57 2.25 -7.23
N TYR A 113 -1.51 2.37 -8.03
CA TYR A 113 -0.74 3.62 -8.09
C TYR A 113 -1.60 4.80 -8.55
N TYR A 114 -2.46 4.61 -9.56
CA TYR A 114 -3.34 5.65 -10.06
C TYR A 114 -4.37 6.10 -9.01
N PHE A 115 -4.93 5.16 -8.24
CA PHE A 115 -5.80 5.47 -7.11
C PHE A 115 -5.08 6.34 -6.07
N LEU A 116 -3.87 5.96 -5.64
CA LEU A 116 -3.08 6.73 -4.67
C LEU A 116 -2.68 8.11 -5.24
N PHE A 117 -2.32 8.18 -6.53
CA PHE A 117 -2.04 9.43 -7.21
C PHE A 117 -3.26 10.38 -7.20
N LYS A 118 -4.45 9.87 -7.54
CA LYS A 118 -5.71 10.63 -7.49
C LYS A 118 -5.99 11.12 -6.07
N LEU A 119 -5.81 10.27 -5.07
CA LEU A 119 -6.03 10.59 -3.66
C LEU A 119 -5.14 11.76 -3.22
N LEU A 120 -3.83 11.69 -3.45
CA LEU A 120 -2.90 12.76 -3.09
C LEU A 120 -3.17 14.05 -3.87
N ARG A 121 -3.43 13.95 -5.18
CA ARG A 121 -3.74 15.11 -6.01
C ARG A 121 -4.98 15.83 -5.52
N LYS A 122 -6.03 15.09 -5.15
CA LYS A 122 -7.24 15.65 -4.53
C LYS A 122 -6.93 16.27 -3.16
N GLY A 123 -6.08 15.62 -2.35
CA GLY A 123 -5.62 16.15 -1.07
C GLY A 123 -4.94 17.51 -1.20
N VAL A 124 -4.04 17.68 -2.16
CA VAL A 124 -3.38 18.98 -2.42
C VAL A 124 -4.36 20.02 -2.96
N LEU A 125 -5.27 19.60 -3.85
CA LEU A 125 -6.24 20.50 -4.49
C LEU A 125 -7.29 21.04 -3.51
N CYS A 126 -7.81 20.17 -2.62
CA CYS A 126 -8.93 20.46 -1.73
C CYS A 126 -8.52 20.63 -0.26
N GLN A 127 -7.23 20.48 0.08
CA GLN A 127 -6.74 20.38 1.46
C GLN A 127 -7.48 19.33 2.30
N SER A 128 -7.91 18.24 1.64
CA SER A 128 -8.65 17.15 2.28
C SER A 128 -7.69 16.11 2.86
N ASP A 129 -8.20 15.30 3.80
CA ASP A 129 -7.48 14.14 4.30
C ASP A 129 -7.09 13.19 3.14
N THR A 130 -5.85 12.68 3.19
CA THR A 130 -5.25 11.77 2.21
C THR A 130 -5.21 10.34 2.72
N SER A 131 -6.00 10.02 3.74
CA SER A 131 -6.15 8.68 4.27
C SER A 131 -6.75 7.74 3.21
N VAL A 132 -6.17 6.54 3.07
CA VAL A 132 -6.55 5.52 2.07
C VAL A 132 -7.88 4.82 2.45
N GLU A 133 -8.74 5.51 3.19
CA GLU A 133 -9.90 4.93 3.82
C GLU A 133 -11.02 4.56 2.82
N GLY A 134 -11.71 3.45 3.11
CA GLY A 134 -12.76 2.90 2.28
C GLY A 134 -12.92 1.38 2.44
N HIS A 135 -13.25 0.70 1.35
CA HIS A 135 -13.50 -0.75 1.26
C HIS A 135 -12.27 -1.63 1.57
N LEU A 136 -11.06 -1.07 1.73
CA LEU A 136 -9.87 -1.83 2.12
C LEU A 136 -9.89 -2.21 3.61
N GLY A 137 -10.69 -1.53 4.42
CA GLY A 137 -10.60 -1.61 5.89
C GLY A 137 -9.40 -0.82 6.41
N ARG A 138 -9.19 -0.87 7.74
CA ARG A 138 -8.03 -0.23 8.39
C ARG A 138 -7.10 -1.30 8.98
N PRO A 139 -5.78 -1.07 9.01
CA PRO A 139 -4.87 -1.95 9.74
C PRO A 139 -5.14 -1.88 11.25
N PRO A 140 -4.93 -2.98 12.00
CA PRO A 140 -4.57 -4.31 11.51
C PRO A 140 -5.76 -4.99 10.79
N PHE A 141 -5.46 -5.71 9.71
CA PHE A 141 -6.49 -6.37 8.88
C PHE A 141 -6.90 -7.74 9.40
N GLU A 142 -6.07 -8.35 10.25
CA GLU A 142 -6.31 -9.66 10.83
C GLU A 142 -5.57 -9.75 12.16
N GLU A 143 -6.24 -10.33 13.16
CA GLU A 143 -5.67 -10.62 14.47
C GLU A 143 -5.88 -12.11 14.78
N PRO A 144 -4.89 -12.80 15.38
CA PRO A 144 -3.56 -12.31 15.73
C PRO A 144 -2.70 -11.98 14.50
N SER A 145 -1.79 -11.00 14.65
CA SER A 145 -0.83 -10.65 13.60
C SER A 145 0.10 -11.81 13.28
N ILE A 146 0.81 -11.76 12.14
CA ILE A 146 1.80 -12.78 11.78
C ILE A 146 2.86 -12.90 12.87
N THR A 147 3.39 -11.78 13.37
CA THR A 147 4.37 -11.81 14.47
C THR A 147 3.83 -12.55 15.70
N LYS A 148 2.60 -12.21 16.12
CA LYS A 148 1.98 -12.85 17.29
C LYS A 148 1.69 -14.34 17.04
N SER A 149 1.27 -14.69 15.84
CA SER A 149 1.01 -16.07 15.44
C SER A 149 2.29 -16.91 15.42
N ILE A 150 3.39 -16.36 14.92
CA ILE A 150 4.71 -17.00 14.94
C ILE A 150 5.22 -17.18 16.37
N LEU A 151 4.98 -16.22 17.27
CA LEU A 151 5.29 -16.39 18.69
C LEU A 151 4.48 -17.55 19.30
N ASN A 152 3.18 -17.59 19.06
CA ASN A 152 2.31 -18.68 19.53
C ASN A 152 2.80 -20.04 19.00
N PHE A 153 3.16 -20.12 17.73
CA PHE A 153 3.76 -21.32 17.11
C PHE A 153 5.01 -21.78 17.85
N ILE A 154 5.96 -20.87 18.10
CA ILE A 154 7.23 -21.21 18.75
C ILE A 154 7.00 -21.76 20.15
N PHE A 155 6.19 -21.08 20.96
CA PHE A 155 5.91 -21.54 22.32
C PHE A 155 5.11 -22.84 22.34
N SER A 156 4.09 -22.97 21.49
CA SER A 156 3.27 -24.18 21.44
C SER A 156 4.10 -25.42 21.10
N LYS A 157 5.01 -25.34 20.11
CA LYS A 157 5.80 -26.49 19.64
C LYS A 157 7.12 -26.71 20.35
N TYR A 158 7.82 -25.66 20.74
CA TYR A 158 9.23 -25.73 21.15
C TYR A 158 9.50 -25.32 22.60
N GLN A 159 8.48 -24.92 23.37
CA GLN A 159 8.68 -24.58 24.79
C GLN A 159 9.27 -25.76 25.60
N LYS A 160 8.97 -27.00 25.20
CA LYS A 160 9.43 -28.22 25.89
C LYS A 160 10.70 -28.85 25.31
N SER A 161 11.27 -28.31 24.21
CA SER A 161 12.43 -28.90 23.52
C SER A 161 13.79 -28.49 24.09
N GLY A 162 13.82 -27.70 25.17
CA GLY A 162 15.05 -27.22 25.81
C GLY A 162 15.47 -25.82 25.36
N GLU A 163 16.25 -25.14 26.20
CA GLU A 163 16.58 -23.70 26.05
C GLU A 163 17.32 -23.39 24.74
N LEU A 164 18.36 -24.17 24.41
CA LEU A 164 19.14 -23.97 23.19
C LEU A 164 18.30 -24.17 21.92
N GLU A 165 17.43 -25.18 21.90
CA GLU A 165 16.58 -25.47 20.75
C GLU A 165 15.53 -24.36 20.55
N LEU A 166 14.92 -23.91 21.65
CA LEU A 166 13.98 -22.80 21.65
C LEU A 166 14.64 -21.50 21.16
N GLN A 167 15.84 -21.18 21.65
CA GLN A 167 16.60 -19.99 21.22
C GLN A 167 16.94 -20.03 19.72
N ASN A 168 17.35 -21.20 19.21
CA ASN A 168 17.64 -21.35 17.77
C ASN A 168 16.38 -21.23 16.90
N MET A 169 15.22 -21.70 17.39
CA MET A 169 13.93 -21.50 16.72
C MET A 169 13.49 -20.03 16.73
N PHE A 170 13.75 -19.30 17.83
CA PHE A 170 13.56 -17.85 17.85
C PHE A 170 14.40 -17.15 16.79
N GLU A 171 15.68 -17.46 16.69
CA GLU A 171 16.56 -16.88 15.68
C GLU A 171 16.09 -17.21 14.25
N ALA A 172 15.68 -18.45 13.98
CA ALA A 172 15.08 -18.83 12.70
C ALA A 172 13.80 -18.04 12.39
N SER A 173 12.95 -17.82 13.40
CA SER A 173 11.71 -17.05 13.23
C SER A 173 11.95 -15.57 12.94
N LYS A 174 12.97 -14.95 13.58
CA LYS A 174 13.36 -13.57 13.30
C LYS A 174 13.82 -13.41 11.85
N ILE A 175 14.61 -14.37 11.35
CA ILE A 175 15.02 -14.41 9.94
C ILE A 175 13.78 -14.47 9.04
N PHE A 176 12.84 -15.37 9.32
CA PHE A 176 11.62 -15.50 8.53
C PHE A 176 10.77 -14.22 8.53
N LEU A 177 10.51 -13.64 9.70
CA LEU A 177 9.73 -12.40 9.84
C LEU A 177 10.41 -11.22 9.14
N TYR A 178 11.74 -11.09 9.24
CA TYR A 178 12.49 -10.09 8.50
C TYR A 178 12.32 -10.26 6.98
N CYS A 179 12.46 -11.49 6.47
CA CYS A 179 12.29 -11.79 5.05
C CYS A 179 10.89 -11.41 4.57
N LEU A 180 9.87 -11.77 5.34
CA LEU A 180 8.48 -11.51 5.00
C LEU A 180 8.15 -10.01 5.03
N ASN A 181 8.64 -9.27 6.03
CA ASN A 181 8.42 -7.83 6.12
C ASN A 181 9.13 -7.06 5.00
N MET A 182 10.26 -7.58 4.53
CA MET A 182 11.02 -6.98 3.42
C MET A 182 10.64 -7.52 2.06
N TRP A 183 9.68 -8.45 1.97
CA TRP A 183 9.36 -9.11 0.72
C TRP A 183 8.69 -8.16 -0.27
N LYS A 184 9.04 -8.26 -1.56
CA LYS A 184 8.26 -7.67 -2.64
C LYS A 184 7.34 -8.74 -3.19
N PHE A 185 6.05 -8.67 -2.86
CA PHE A 185 5.08 -9.65 -3.35
C PHE A 185 4.85 -9.49 -4.86
N GLU A 186 4.59 -10.61 -5.52
CA GLU A 186 4.27 -10.65 -6.94
C GLU A 186 2.93 -9.96 -7.23
N SER A 187 2.72 -9.50 -8.46
CA SER A 187 1.46 -8.84 -8.81
C SER A 187 0.30 -9.86 -8.84
N PRO A 188 -0.97 -9.40 -8.73
CA PRO A 188 -2.13 -10.29 -8.82
C PRO A 188 -2.17 -11.09 -10.13
N SER A 189 -1.80 -10.48 -11.27
CA SER A 189 -1.73 -11.18 -12.55
C SER A 189 -0.68 -12.31 -12.53
N MET A 190 0.48 -12.08 -11.90
CA MET A 190 1.51 -13.13 -11.76
C MET A 190 1.08 -14.25 -10.82
N PHE A 191 0.47 -13.89 -9.68
CA PHE A 191 -0.10 -14.85 -8.75
C PHE A 191 -1.13 -15.75 -9.42
N VAL A 192 -2.06 -15.19 -10.20
CA VAL A 192 -3.08 -15.94 -10.94
C VAL A 192 -2.45 -16.86 -11.99
N LYS A 193 -1.46 -16.37 -12.76
CA LYS A 193 -0.73 -17.18 -13.75
C LYS A 193 -0.01 -18.38 -13.13
N ARG A 194 0.52 -18.22 -11.91
CA ARG A 194 1.23 -19.27 -11.18
C ARG A 194 0.28 -20.23 -10.47
N ASN A 195 -0.91 -19.77 -10.11
CA ASN A 195 -1.93 -20.49 -9.35
C ASN A 195 -3.24 -20.65 -10.15
N THR A 196 -3.13 -21.08 -11.41
CA THR A 196 -4.29 -21.22 -12.33
C THR A 196 -5.33 -22.24 -11.85
N LEU A 197 -4.91 -23.23 -11.07
CA LEU A 197 -5.76 -24.28 -10.51
C LEU A 197 -6.46 -23.87 -9.21
N GLU A 198 -6.11 -22.72 -8.63
CA GLU A 198 -6.69 -22.26 -7.37
C GLU A 198 -8.06 -21.61 -7.57
N SER A 199 -8.89 -21.63 -6.52
CA SER A 199 -10.23 -21.04 -6.59
C SER A 199 -10.18 -19.53 -6.87
N HIS A 200 -11.18 -19.03 -7.61
CA HIS A 200 -11.36 -17.59 -7.80
C HIS A 200 -11.48 -16.82 -6.48
N LYS A 201 -11.98 -17.46 -5.41
CA LYS A 201 -12.02 -16.89 -4.07
C LYS A 201 -10.61 -16.62 -3.53
N LYS A 202 -9.67 -17.56 -3.70
CA LYS A 202 -8.27 -17.40 -3.28
C LYS A 202 -7.56 -16.30 -4.08
N GLN A 203 -7.82 -16.24 -5.39
CA GLN A 203 -7.28 -15.20 -6.26
C GLN A 203 -7.79 -13.80 -5.88
N ALA A 204 -9.10 -13.66 -5.63
CA ALA A 204 -9.69 -12.40 -5.18
C ALA A 204 -9.16 -11.97 -3.79
N LEU A 205 -9.01 -12.93 -2.88
CA LEU A 205 -8.45 -12.69 -1.55
C LEU A 205 -6.98 -12.24 -1.61
N TYR A 206 -6.19 -12.82 -2.52
CA TYR A 206 -4.83 -12.35 -2.79
C TYR A 206 -4.83 -10.92 -3.33
N LYS A 207 -5.65 -10.62 -4.33
CA LYS A 207 -5.76 -9.27 -4.90
C LYS A 207 -6.12 -8.21 -3.84
N LEU A 208 -7.05 -8.53 -2.93
CA LEU A 208 -7.40 -7.65 -1.82
C LEU A 208 -6.21 -7.40 -0.89
N ASN A 209 -5.55 -8.46 -0.43
CA ASN A 209 -4.42 -8.31 0.50
C ASN A 209 -3.18 -7.69 -0.16
N TYR A 210 -2.96 -7.94 -1.46
CA TYR A 210 -1.95 -7.26 -2.26
C TYR A 210 -2.22 -5.75 -2.31
N THR A 211 -3.47 -5.34 -2.54
CA THR A 211 -3.86 -3.93 -2.54
C THR A 211 -3.62 -3.28 -1.17
N ARG A 212 -4.01 -3.97 -0.08
CA ARG A 212 -3.72 -3.52 1.29
C ARG A 212 -2.22 -3.37 1.53
N TRP A 213 -1.41 -4.36 1.13
CA TRP A 213 0.04 -4.31 1.29
C TRP A 213 0.65 -3.14 0.51
N MET A 214 0.18 -2.91 -0.72
CA MET A 214 0.61 -1.78 -1.54
C MET A 214 0.35 -0.43 -0.85
N CYS A 215 -0.87 -0.23 -0.36
CA CYS A 215 -1.30 1.03 0.23
C CYS A 215 -0.70 1.31 1.63
N TYR A 216 -0.48 0.29 2.45
CA TYR A 216 -0.11 0.47 3.87
C TYR A 216 1.33 0.06 4.21
N ASN A 217 2.07 -0.58 3.30
CA ASN A 217 3.47 -0.97 3.53
C ASN A 217 4.39 -0.58 2.36
N PHE A 218 4.07 -1.01 1.12
CA PHE A 218 4.98 -0.86 -0.01
C PHE A 218 5.11 0.59 -0.48
N VAL A 219 4.01 1.25 -0.85
CA VAL A 219 4.05 2.66 -1.29
C VAL A 219 4.49 3.61 -0.18
N PRO A 220 4.01 3.47 1.08
CA PRO A 220 4.52 4.26 2.20
C PRO A 220 6.03 4.08 2.47
N SER A 221 6.69 3.08 1.89
CA SER A 221 8.15 2.92 2.01
C SER A 221 8.96 3.94 1.21
N PHE A 222 8.33 4.61 0.24
CA PHE A 222 8.97 5.64 -0.60
C PHE A 222 8.12 6.90 -0.80
N CYS A 223 6.84 6.90 -0.40
CA CYS A 223 5.97 8.08 -0.32
C CYS A 223 5.68 8.41 1.15
N GLU A 224 6.25 9.51 1.66
CA GLU A 224 6.18 9.88 3.08
C GLU A 224 4.84 10.48 3.51
N CYS A 225 3.99 10.88 2.56
CA CYS A 225 2.65 11.36 2.87
C CYS A 225 1.70 10.29 3.43
N PHE A 226 2.04 9.00 3.27
CA PHE A 226 1.25 7.90 3.78
C PHE A 226 1.84 7.30 5.06
N GLU A 227 0.97 6.86 5.96
CA GLU A 227 1.39 6.14 7.16
C GLU A 227 1.90 4.74 6.79
N LYS A 228 3.10 4.41 7.27
CA LYS A 228 3.75 3.14 7.00
C LYS A 228 3.53 2.16 8.14
N TYR A 229 3.10 0.97 7.79
CA TYR A 229 2.93 -0.16 8.69
C TYR A 229 3.84 -1.33 8.28
N GLU A 230 4.13 -2.23 9.21
CA GLU A 230 4.87 -3.46 8.93
C GLU A 230 3.92 -4.57 8.46
N THR A 231 4.31 -5.30 7.41
CA THR A 231 3.53 -6.41 6.84
C THR A 231 3.21 -7.45 7.92
N ILE A 232 4.20 -7.78 8.74
CA ILE A 232 4.10 -8.78 9.80
C ILE A 232 3.21 -8.34 10.99
N ALA A 233 2.92 -7.05 11.10
CA ALA A 233 2.11 -6.47 12.16
C ALA A 233 0.64 -6.31 11.76
N ILE A 234 0.35 -6.03 10.48
CA ILE A 234 -1.01 -5.70 10.01
C ILE A 234 -1.74 -6.86 9.34
N PHE A 235 -1.04 -7.92 8.96
CA PHE A 235 -1.62 -9.13 8.40
C PHE A 235 -1.53 -10.29 9.38
N GLY A 236 -2.33 -11.34 9.15
CA GLY A 236 -2.37 -12.57 9.94
C GLY A 236 -2.24 -13.83 9.09
N VAL A 237 -2.80 -14.94 9.58
CA VAL A 237 -2.68 -16.28 8.98
C VAL A 237 -3.23 -16.35 7.56
N THR A 238 -4.29 -15.61 7.26
CA THR A 238 -4.93 -15.63 5.93
C THR A 238 -3.98 -15.15 4.86
N PHE A 239 -3.32 -14.00 5.07
CA PHE A 239 -2.33 -13.50 4.11
C PHE A 239 -1.07 -14.37 4.10
N LEU A 240 -0.61 -14.80 5.27
CA LEU A 240 0.54 -15.69 5.41
C LEU A 240 0.36 -16.97 4.57
N GLY A 241 -0.78 -17.65 4.68
CA GLY A 241 -1.06 -18.87 3.92
C GLY A 241 -1.08 -18.67 2.40
N LEU A 242 -1.41 -17.46 1.91
CA LEU A 242 -1.37 -17.15 0.48
C LEU A 242 0.06 -17.01 -0.05
N VAL A 243 0.96 -16.42 0.74
CA VAL A 243 2.32 -16.06 0.29
C VAL A 243 3.39 -17.07 0.71
N PHE A 244 3.12 -17.86 1.74
CA PHE A 244 4.09 -18.74 2.37
C PHE A 244 4.74 -19.76 1.42
N PRO A 245 4.01 -20.48 0.53
CA PRO A 245 4.63 -21.48 -0.34
C PRO A 245 5.72 -20.90 -1.26
N MET A 246 5.49 -19.69 -1.77
CA MET A 246 6.47 -19.00 -2.62
C MET A 246 7.65 -18.51 -1.77
N ILE A 247 7.38 -17.86 -0.65
CA ILE A 247 8.42 -17.30 0.23
C ILE A 247 9.31 -18.40 0.81
N LYS A 248 8.74 -19.52 1.25
CA LYS A 248 9.49 -20.67 1.75
C LYS A 248 10.51 -21.15 0.71
N LYS A 249 10.05 -21.38 -0.53
CA LYS A 249 10.90 -21.82 -1.63
C LYS A 249 12.04 -20.83 -1.89
N GLU A 250 11.72 -19.54 -1.99
CA GLU A 250 12.74 -18.54 -2.32
C GLU A 250 13.74 -18.30 -1.18
N ILE A 251 13.30 -18.32 0.08
CA ILE A 251 14.21 -18.23 1.25
C ILE A 251 15.19 -19.40 1.22
N GLN A 252 14.71 -20.62 1.00
CA GLN A 252 15.55 -21.82 0.95
C GLN A 252 16.56 -21.76 -0.20
N GLU A 253 16.11 -21.43 -1.42
CA GLU A 253 16.99 -21.32 -2.58
C GLU A 253 18.04 -20.21 -2.40
N LYS A 254 17.64 -19.07 -1.84
CA LYS A 254 18.55 -17.96 -1.66
C LYS A 254 19.56 -18.21 -0.55
N PHE A 255 19.19 -18.93 0.50
CA PHE A 255 20.15 -19.42 1.48
C PHE A 255 21.19 -20.35 0.84
N VAL A 256 20.77 -21.31 -0.01
CA VAL A 256 21.71 -22.19 -0.72
C VAL A 256 22.71 -21.38 -1.55
N ARG A 257 22.26 -20.33 -2.23
CA ARG A 257 23.12 -19.44 -3.03
C ARG A 257 24.06 -18.56 -2.21
N GLU A 258 23.64 -18.11 -1.03
CA GLU A 258 24.38 -17.12 -0.22
C GLU A 258 25.01 -17.70 1.05
N LYS A 259 25.02 -19.03 1.19
CA LYS A 259 25.53 -19.76 2.37
C LYS A 259 26.92 -19.31 2.82
N ASP A 260 27.82 -19.02 1.88
CA ASP A 260 29.21 -18.66 2.19
C ASP A 260 29.35 -17.26 2.82
N LYS A 261 28.38 -16.38 2.59
CA LYS A 261 28.34 -15.03 3.18
C LYS A 261 27.86 -15.03 4.63
N VAL A 262 27.29 -16.14 5.09
CA VAL A 262 26.80 -16.28 6.46
C VAL A 262 27.98 -16.63 7.39
N PRO A 263 28.13 -15.93 8.53
CA PRO A 263 29.15 -16.25 9.54
C PRO A 263 29.03 -17.68 9.99
N VAL A 264 30.18 -18.28 10.27
CA VAL A 264 30.29 -19.70 10.62
C VAL A 264 29.40 -20.03 11.82
N GLU A 265 29.33 -19.14 12.81
CA GLU A 265 28.54 -19.28 14.04
C GLU A 265 27.04 -19.34 13.77
N LYS A 266 26.55 -18.64 12.73
CA LYS A 266 25.14 -18.58 12.38
C LYS A 266 24.74 -19.62 11.34
N ARG A 267 25.69 -20.27 10.65
CA ARG A 267 25.39 -21.27 9.59
C ARG A 267 24.48 -22.41 10.06
N VAL A 268 24.59 -22.82 11.33
CA VAL A 268 23.74 -23.88 11.90
C VAL A 268 22.26 -23.47 11.91
N ILE A 269 21.95 -22.21 12.24
CA ILE A 269 20.58 -21.67 12.20
C ILE A 269 20.00 -21.85 10.80
N PHE A 270 20.76 -21.50 9.77
CA PHE A 270 20.24 -21.56 8.41
C PHE A 270 20.28 -22.96 7.79
N SER A 271 21.26 -23.80 8.10
CA SER A 271 21.37 -25.14 7.52
C SER A 271 20.42 -26.15 8.15
N THR A 272 20.08 -25.96 9.43
CA THR A 272 19.36 -26.96 10.22
C THR A 272 18.03 -26.41 10.73
N TYR A 273 18.05 -25.27 11.43
CA TYR A 273 16.87 -24.77 12.13
C TYR A 273 15.86 -24.09 11.20
N LEU A 274 16.33 -23.27 10.25
CA LEU A 274 15.44 -22.54 9.34
C LEU A 274 14.63 -23.46 8.41
N PRO A 275 15.21 -24.49 7.75
CA PRO A 275 14.42 -25.45 6.98
C PRO A 275 13.42 -26.21 7.84
N ARG A 276 13.83 -26.63 9.05
CA ARG A 276 12.95 -27.33 9.99
C ARG A 276 11.81 -26.44 10.48
N PHE A 277 12.09 -25.18 10.78
CA PHE A 277 11.11 -24.15 11.14
C PHE A 277 10.10 -23.98 10.00
N LEU A 278 10.57 -23.76 8.77
CA LEU A 278 9.69 -23.54 7.60
C LEU A 278 8.83 -24.77 7.26
N ASN A 279 9.35 -25.98 7.44
CA ASN A 279 8.57 -27.20 7.23
C ASN A 279 7.50 -27.36 8.31
N SER A 280 7.87 -27.21 9.58
CA SER A 280 6.93 -27.29 10.71
C SER A 280 5.84 -26.22 10.65
N LEU A 281 6.17 -25.02 10.19
CA LEU A 281 5.20 -23.94 9.97
C LEU A 281 4.26 -24.22 8.79
N GLU A 282 4.72 -24.89 7.74
CA GLU A 282 3.88 -25.31 6.60
C GLU A 282 2.81 -26.33 7.03
N GLU A 283 3.19 -27.28 7.88
CA GLU A 283 2.29 -28.27 8.46
C GLU A 283 1.16 -27.56 9.23
N GLU A 284 1.50 -26.58 10.07
CA GLU A 284 0.52 -25.79 10.84
C GLU A 284 -0.39 -24.91 9.97
N LEU A 285 0.11 -24.41 8.84
CA LEU A 285 -0.70 -23.66 7.89
C LEU A 285 -1.67 -24.56 7.11
N SER A 286 -1.38 -25.86 7.04
CA SER A 286 -2.22 -26.85 6.36
C SER A 286 -3.26 -27.47 7.30
N GLU A 287 -3.11 -27.30 8.61
CA GLU A 287 -4.05 -27.79 9.62
C GLU A 287 -5.25 -26.84 9.78
N GLU A 288 -6.45 -27.30 9.38
CA GLU A 288 -7.70 -26.52 9.41
C GLU A 288 -8.11 -26.04 10.81
N ASN A 289 -7.65 -26.69 11.88
CA ASN A 289 -8.03 -26.42 13.28
C ASN A 289 -6.85 -26.05 14.18
N SER A 290 -5.72 -25.57 13.63
CA SER A 290 -4.58 -25.26 14.48
C SER A 290 -4.91 -24.13 15.47
N VAL A 291 -4.74 -24.43 16.75
CA VAL A 291 -5.04 -23.53 17.88
C VAL A 291 -4.07 -22.36 17.96
N ILE A 292 -2.91 -22.43 17.29
CA ILE A 292 -1.90 -21.37 17.34
C ILE A 292 -2.38 -20.07 16.67
N TRP A 293 -3.33 -20.20 15.72
CA TRP A 293 -3.93 -19.09 14.98
C TRP A 293 -5.08 -18.42 15.73
N THR A 294 -5.60 -19.03 16.81
CA THR A 294 -6.77 -18.55 17.56
C THR A 294 -6.45 -18.21 19.01
N GLN A 295 -5.36 -18.74 19.58
CA GLN A 295 -5.01 -18.49 20.97
C GLN A 295 -4.34 -17.12 21.19
N ASN A 296 -4.92 -16.33 22.08
CA ASN A 296 -4.20 -15.26 22.76
C ASN A 296 -3.36 -15.87 23.88
N VAL A 297 -2.23 -16.49 23.53
CA VAL A 297 -1.31 -17.04 24.54
C VAL A 297 -0.82 -15.89 25.42
N SER A 298 -1.08 -15.98 26.72
CA SER A 298 -0.49 -15.11 27.73
C SER A 298 0.99 -15.43 27.80
N LEU A 299 1.82 -14.56 27.23
CA LEU A 299 3.28 -14.66 27.25
C LEU A 299 3.88 -14.31 28.64
N GLY A 300 3.02 -14.06 29.64
CA GLY A 300 3.43 -13.62 30.98
C GLY A 300 4.26 -14.69 31.70
N ASN A 301 5.44 -14.26 32.18
CA ASN A 301 6.47 -15.01 32.92
C ASN A 301 7.47 -15.83 32.08
N SER A 302 7.80 -15.38 30.86
CA SER A 302 8.88 -15.96 30.06
C SER A 302 10.22 -15.26 30.30
N VAL A 303 11.32 -16.02 30.41
CA VAL A 303 12.71 -15.48 30.36
C VAL A 303 12.98 -14.68 29.08
N TYR A 304 12.15 -14.87 28.05
CA TYR A 304 12.25 -14.23 26.73
C TYR A 304 11.36 -12.98 26.57
N GLU A 305 10.87 -12.38 27.66
CA GLU A 305 9.95 -11.23 27.59
C GLU A 305 10.53 -10.07 26.77
N ALA A 306 11.83 -9.82 26.88
CA ALA A 306 12.53 -8.82 26.07
C ALA A 306 12.56 -9.18 24.57
N GLU A 307 12.90 -10.42 24.22
CA GLU A 307 12.87 -10.90 22.82
C GLU A 307 11.46 -10.86 22.22
N ILE A 308 10.45 -11.24 23.01
CA ILE A 308 9.03 -11.18 22.64
C ILE A 308 8.64 -9.74 22.34
N TYR A 309 8.95 -8.82 23.25
CA TYR A 309 8.64 -7.40 23.09
C TYR A 309 9.32 -6.81 21.85
N ASN A 310 10.60 -7.12 21.65
CA ASN A 310 11.37 -6.67 20.48
C ASN A 310 10.75 -7.18 19.17
N MET A 311 10.40 -8.47 19.11
CA MET A 311 9.73 -9.04 17.93
C MET A 311 8.38 -8.36 17.65
N LEU A 312 7.56 -8.16 18.68
CA LEU A 312 6.26 -7.50 18.56
C LEU A 312 6.36 -6.04 18.10
N LYS A 313 7.45 -5.36 18.48
CA LYS A 313 7.75 -3.98 18.06
C LYS A 313 8.40 -3.88 16.68
N GLY A 314 8.78 -5.00 16.06
CA GLY A 314 9.58 -5.01 14.83
C GLY A 314 11.03 -4.53 15.05
N GLU A 315 11.41 -4.24 16.29
CA GLU A 315 12.74 -3.76 16.67
C GLU A 315 13.73 -4.94 16.70
N ASN A 316 14.94 -4.76 16.18
CA ASN A 316 16.00 -5.79 16.11
C ASN A 316 15.71 -7.05 15.27
N LEU A 317 14.77 -7.00 14.32
CA LEU A 317 14.68 -8.01 13.24
C LEU A 317 15.84 -7.92 12.24
N ASN A 318 16.70 -6.90 12.35
CA ASN A 318 17.79 -6.69 11.40
C ASN A 318 18.83 -7.81 11.52
N VAL A 319 18.85 -8.69 10.53
CA VAL A 319 19.90 -9.70 10.36
C VAL A 319 20.95 -9.06 9.43
N PRO A 320 22.11 -8.58 9.93
CA PRO A 320 23.07 -7.82 9.11
C PRO A 320 23.51 -8.55 7.84
N TYR A 321 23.52 -9.88 7.90
CA TYR A 321 23.90 -10.78 6.81
C TYR A 321 22.85 -10.88 5.69
N PHE A 322 21.67 -10.30 5.89
CA PHE A 322 20.57 -10.27 4.95
C PHE A 322 20.32 -8.86 4.36
N GLU A 323 21.20 -7.88 4.58
CA GLU A 323 21.11 -6.59 3.86
C GLU A 323 21.22 -6.78 2.33
N SER A 324 21.89 -7.85 1.87
CA SER A 324 21.90 -8.28 0.46
C SER A 324 20.54 -8.81 -0.03
N PHE A 325 19.55 -8.96 0.87
CA PHE A 325 18.22 -9.49 0.57
C PHE A 325 17.13 -8.44 0.42
N LYS A 326 17.43 -7.15 0.61
CA LYS A 326 16.48 -6.08 0.26
C LYS A 326 16.10 -6.23 -1.22
N PRO A 327 14.81 -6.23 -1.58
CA PRO A 327 14.40 -6.20 -2.97
C PRO A 327 15.02 -4.98 -3.63
N LYS A 328 15.71 -5.19 -4.76
CA LYS A 328 16.07 -4.09 -5.66
C LYS A 328 14.76 -3.54 -6.21
N ILE A 329 14.25 -2.47 -5.60
CA ILE A 329 13.22 -1.66 -6.26
C ILE A 329 13.90 -1.14 -7.52
N SER A 330 13.40 -1.56 -8.68
CA SER A 330 13.87 -1.08 -9.98
C SER A 330 13.51 0.40 -10.13
N SER A 331 14.30 1.28 -9.51
CA SER A 331 14.35 2.72 -9.81
C SER A 331 15.60 3.09 -10.61
N ASP A 332 16.45 2.11 -10.93
CA ASP A 332 17.75 2.33 -11.55
C ASP A 332 17.64 2.61 -13.05
N LYS A 333 17.41 3.89 -13.38
CA LYS A 333 17.92 4.61 -14.56
C LYS A 333 17.61 6.11 -14.56
N VAL A 334 16.85 6.66 -13.60
CA VAL A 334 16.35 8.05 -13.69
C VAL A 334 17.32 9.12 -13.13
N THR A 335 18.26 8.77 -12.25
CA THR A 335 19.06 9.78 -11.53
C THR A 335 20.48 10.00 -12.06
N ARG A 336 20.93 9.32 -13.11
CA ARG A 336 22.34 9.38 -13.58
C ARG A 336 22.68 10.47 -14.62
N ARG A 337 21.77 11.39 -14.97
CA ARG A 337 22.06 12.47 -15.93
C ARG A 337 22.23 13.88 -15.33
N ARG A 338 22.40 14.03 -14.01
CA ARG A 338 22.51 15.38 -13.39
C ARG A 338 23.82 15.70 -12.67
N ALA A 339 24.87 14.89 -12.78
CA ALA A 339 26.07 15.08 -11.93
C ALA A 339 27.45 14.97 -12.63
N HIS A 340 27.57 15.02 -13.96
CA HIS A 340 28.89 14.96 -14.63
C HIS A 340 29.09 16.00 -15.75
N GLU A 341 28.51 17.19 -15.61
CA GLU A 341 28.81 18.32 -16.50
C GLU A 341 29.17 19.58 -15.71
N ILE A 342 30.00 19.44 -14.68
CA ILE A 342 30.74 20.56 -14.09
C ILE A 342 32.15 20.07 -13.84
N SER A 343 33.13 20.71 -14.49
CA SER A 343 34.58 20.49 -14.40
C SER A 343 35.16 19.43 -15.34
N GLU A 344 35.57 19.83 -16.54
CA GLU A 344 36.98 20.12 -16.85
C GLU A 344 37.15 20.49 -18.33
N LYS A 345 37.71 21.69 -18.57
CA LYS A 345 38.14 22.19 -19.88
C LYS A 345 39.60 21.79 -20.12
N ARG A 346 39.93 21.29 -21.31
CA ARG A 346 41.16 21.57 -22.10
C ARG A 346 41.04 20.93 -23.49
N LYS A 347 40.70 21.73 -24.51
CA LYS A 347 41.55 22.28 -25.60
C LYS A 347 41.81 21.31 -26.77
N LEU A 348 41.18 21.59 -27.91
CA LEU A 348 41.87 22.01 -29.15
C LEU A 348 40.85 22.55 -30.19
N GLU A 349 41.15 23.79 -30.61
CA GLU A 349 40.86 24.58 -31.83
C GLU A 349 40.43 23.79 -33.09
N GLU A 350 39.70 24.29 -34.11
CA GLU A 350 39.12 25.58 -34.50
C GLU A 350 38.27 25.31 -35.76
N LYS A 351 37.05 25.87 -35.86
CA LYS A 351 36.54 26.56 -37.06
C LYS A 351 35.15 27.16 -36.79
N GLU A 352 35.12 28.48 -36.91
CA GLU A 352 34.04 29.39 -36.59
C GLU A 352 32.84 29.30 -37.54
N CYS A 353 31.63 29.42 -36.97
CA CYS A 353 30.68 30.45 -37.39
C CYS A 353 29.71 30.76 -36.23
N GLU A 354 30.05 31.82 -35.50
CA GLU A 354 29.27 32.58 -34.51
C GLU A 354 28.12 33.37 -35.20
N LEU A 355 27.01 33.85 -34.62
CA LEU A 355 26.37 34.00 -33.29
C LEU A 355 24.96 34.57 -33.62
N ASN A 356 23.81 34.29 -32.97
CA ASN A 356 23.49 34.59 -31.57
C ASN A 356 22.12 34.00 -31.12
N LYS A 357 22.19 33.18 -30.06
CA LYS A 357 21.37 33.13 -28.82
C LYS A 357 19.83 33.16 -28.86
N LYS A 358 19.21 32.08 -28.37
CA LYS A 358 18.82 31.92 -26.94
C LYS A 358 18.46 30.47 -26.60
N HIS A 359 19.10 29.95 -25.55
CA HIS A 359 18.86 28.64 -24.94
C HIS A 359 17.45 28.52 -24.38
N LYS A 360 16.80 27.38 -24.65
CA LYS A 360 15.56 26.92 -24.01
C LYS A 360 15.92 25.78 -23.07
N SER A 361 15.60 25.93 -21.79
CA SER A 361 15.77 24.93 -20.74
C SER A 361 14.73 23.83 -20.90
N GLU A 362 15.16 22.64 -21.31
CA GLU A 362 14.34 21.43 -21.33
C GLU A 362 14.20 20.88 -19.90
N GLY A 363 13.03 21.16 -19.31
CA GLY A 363 12.66 20.75 -17.97
C GLY A 363 11.15 20.81 -17.79
N ASP A 364 10.42 20.22 -18.73
CA ASP A 364 8.97 20.07 -18.64
C ASP A 364 8.59 18.68 -19.15
N ALA A 365 8.19 17.79 -18.24
CA ALA A 365 7.31 16.70 -18.64
C ALA A 365 5.97 17.34 -18.99
N SER A 366 5.77 17.66 -20.27
CA SER A 366 4.61 18.40 -20.73
C SER A 366 3.31 17.67 -20.35
N ASP A 367 2.40 18.37 -19.67
CA ASP A 367 1.07 17.91 -19.28
C ASP A 367 0.18 17.51 -20.48
N SER A 368 0.67 17.67 -21.72
CA SER A 368 0.14 17.04 -22.93
C SER A 368 0.24 15.53 -22.86
N MET A 369 1.41 15.02 -22.48
CA MET A 369 1.69 13.60 -22.32
C MET A 369 0.96 13.06 -21.08
N ILE A 370 0.85 13.86 -20.02
CA ILE A 370 0.05 13.52 -18.83
C ILE A 370 -1.44 13.44 -19.18
N LYS A 371 -2.00 14.41 -19.92
CA LYS A 371 -3.41 14.36 -20.34
C LYS A 371 -3.70 13.27 -21.37
N GLU A 372 -2.77 12.98 -22.26
CA GLU A 372 -2.90 11.92 -23.26
C GLU A 372 -2.80 10.54 -22.59
N LEU A 373 -1.84 10.33 -21.69
CA LEU A 373 -1.71 9.09 -20.90
C LEU A 373 -2.82 8.92 -19.86
N VAL A 374 -3.26 10.01 -19.21
CA VAL A 374 -4.44 9.98 -18.33
C VAL A 374 -5.69 9.68 -19.16
N ARG A 375 -5.83 10.22 -20.38
CA ARG A 375 -6.92 9.84 -21.30
C ARG A 375 -6.82 8.40 -21.80
N GLU A 376 -5.62 7.89 -22.06
CA GLU A 376 -5.39 6.52 -22.53
C GLU A 376 -5.68 5.52 -21.40
N VAL A 377 -5.24 5.81 -20.18
CA VAL A 377 -5.59 5.07 -18.97
C VAL A 377 -7.08 5.20 -18.63
N GLU A 378 -7.68 6.40 -18.70
CA GLU A 378 -9.13 6.62 -18.46
C GLU A 378 -10.00 5.99 -19.56
N ALA A 379 -9.51 5.88 -20.80
CA ALA A 379 -10.17 5.19 -21.90
C ALA A 379 -10.11 3.66 -21.74
N GLU A 380 -9.01 3.12 -21.19
CA GLU A 380 -8.90 1.69 -20.83
C GLU A 380 -9.62 1.34 -19.51
N THR A 381 -9.77 2.30 -18.60
CA THR A 381 -10.32 2.11 -17.24
C THR A 381 -11.51 3.03 -16.94
N ALA A 382 -12.41 3.19 -17.92
CA ALA A 382 -13.65 3.95 -17.77
C ALA A 382 -14.30 3.70 -16.40
N GLU A 383 -14.83 4.77 -15.79
CA GLU A 383 -15.37 4.92 -14.41
C GLU A 383 -16.18 3.72 -13.84
N SER A 384 -16.58 2.78 -14.68
CA SER A 384 -17.10 1.46 -14.31
C SER A 384 -16.10 0.54 -13.56
N GLN A 385 -14.78 0.66 -13.73
CA GLN A 385 -13.82 -0.28 -13.11
C GLN A 385 -13.31 0.12 -11.72
N GLU A 386 -13.22 1.42 -11.40
CA GLU A 386 -13.00 1.92 -10.03
C GLU A 386 -14.17 1.48 -9.13
N ALA A 387 -15.40 1.55 -9.66
CA ALA A 387 -16.58 0.97 -9.04
C ALA A 387 -16.58 -0.57 -9.06
N ALA A 388 -16.06 -1.26 -10.08
CA ALA A 388 -16.05 -2.73 -10.13
C ALA A 388 -15.01 -3.39 -9.19
N LEU A 389 -13.82 -2.78 -9.04
CA LEU A 389 -12.81 -3.19 -8.06
C LEU A 389 -13.39 -3.17 -6.63
N PHE A 390 -14.25 -2.19 -6.34
CA PHE A 390 -14.77 -1.98 -4.99
C PHE A 390 -16.21 -2.49 -4.80
N SER A 391 -17.02 -2.58 -5.84
CA SER A 391 -18.36 -3.18 -5.82
C SER A 391 -18.32 -4.70 -5.76
N ALA A 392 -17.25 -5.34 -6.25
CA ALA A 392 -17.05 -6.77 -6.07
C ALA A 392 -16.54 -7.13 -4.66
N MET A 393 -16.10 -6.13 -3.88
CA MET A 393 -15.42 -6.32 -2.59
C MET A 393 -16.02 -5.52 -1.41
N ALA A 394 -17.04 -4.69 -1.64
CA ALA A 394 -17.80 -4.05 -0.58
C ALA A 394 -18.49 -5.14 0.24
N SER A 395 -18.28 -5.16 1.56
CA SER A 395 -19.14 -5.92 2.46
C SER A 395 -20.58 -5.55 2.13
N ARG A 396 -21.47 -6.53 1.96
CA ARG A 396 -22.88 -6.37 1.56
C ARG A 396 -23.59 -5.19 2.25
N ASP A 397 -23.20 -4.89 3.48
CA ASP A 397 -23.80 -3.86 4.32
C ASP A 397 -23.37 -2.41 3.97
N GLU A 398 -22.25 -2.21 3.24
CA GLU A 398 -21.77 -0.89 2.86
C GLU A 398 -22.53 -0.32 1.66
N THR A 399 -22.94 -1.20 0.74
CA THR A 399 -23.85 -0.83 -0.37
C THR A 399 -25.18 -0.32 0.18
N ALA A 400 -25.75 -1.03 1.15
CA ALA A 400 -26.97 -0.61 1.84
C ALA A 400 -26.80 0.74 2.58
N ARG A 401 -25.67 0.95 3.27
CA ARG A 401 -25.38 2.24 3.93
C ARG A 401 -25.29 3.41 2.95
N ASN A 402 -24.71 3.21 1.77
CA ASN A 402 -24.63 4.25 0.74
C ASN A 402 -25.98 4.50 0.07
N GLU A 403 -26.78 3.47 -0.16
CA GLU A 403 -28.17 3.62 -0.64
C GLU A 403 -29.04 4.37 0.37
N GLN A 404 -28.85 4.13 1.67
CA GLN A 404 -29.52 4.87 2.73
C GLN A 404 -29.10 6.34 2.76
N LYS A 405 -27.80 6.64 2.64
CA LYS A 405 -27.28 8.03 2.53
C LYS A 405 -27.82 8.78 1.30
N ARG A 406 -28.10 8.06 0.21
CA ARG A 406 -28.69 8.60 -1.02
C ARG A 406 -30.22 8.72 -0.96
N GLY A 407 -30.86 8.27 0.12
CA GLY A 407 -32.32 8.28 0.28
C GLY A 407 -33.05 7.25 -0.61
N LEU A 408 -32.35 6.21 -1.08
CA LEU A 408 -32.96 5.14 -1.90
C LEU A 408 -33.63 4.06 -1.04
N ILE A 409 -33.11 3.84 0.18
CA ILE A 409 -33.66 2.88 1.15
C ILE A 409 -33.72 3.53 2.54
N GLU A 410 -34.60 3.03 3.39
CA GLU A 410 -34.81 3.53 4.75
C GLU A 410 -35.00 2.37 5.74
N PHE A 411 -34.60 2.59 6.99
CA PHE A 411 -34.79 1.62 8.06
C PHE A 411 -35.96 2.05 8.94
N HIS A 412 -37.00 1.22 8.99
CA HIS A 412 -38.22 1.46 9.76
C HIS A 412 -38.36 0.36 10.83
N VAL A 413 -38.58 0.76 12.08
CA VAL A 413 -38.95 -0.17 13.15
C VAL A 413 -40.47 -0.29 13.16
N ILE A 414 -40.97 -1.49 12.92
CA ILE A 414 -42.40 -1.80 12.79
C ILE A 414 -42.81 -2.82 13.86
N ASN A 415 -44.03 -2.71 14.37
CA ASN A 415 -44.61 -3.67 15.31
C ASN A 415 -46.12 -3.85 15.07
N ASN A 416 -46.68 -4.98 15.49
CA ASN A 416 -48.11 -5.27 15.33
C ASN A 416 -48.93 -4.70 16.49
N ARG A 417 -49.26 -3.40 16.46
CA ARG A 417 -50.06 -2.78 17.52
C ARG A 417 -51.53 -3.19 17.39
N LEU A 418 -52.12 -3.68 18.48
CA LEU A 418 -53.54 -4.04 18.56
C LEU A 418 -54.45 -2.91 19.04
N ASP A 419 -53.87 -1.83 19.58
CA ASP A 419 -54.60 -0.78 20.30
C ASP A 419 -55.04 0.41 19.42
N GLU A 420 -54.55 0.49 18.18
CA GLU A 420 -54.87 1.54 17.20
C GLU A 420 -55.26 0.88 15.87
N ASP A 421 -56.14 1.52 15.07
CA ASP A 421 -56.40 1.05 13.70
C ASP A 421 -55.04 1.01 12.97
N PRO A 422 -54.56 -0.17 12.56
CA PRO A 422 -53.21 -0.30 12.05
C PRO A 422 -53.12 0.48 10.75
N GLU A 423 -52.13 1.37 10.63
CA GLU A 423 -51.84 1.99 9.35
C GLU A 423 -51.63 0.88 8.31
N ASP A 424 -52.42 0.89 7.23
CA ASP A 424 -52.38 -0.14 6.17
C ASP A 424 -50.95 -0.43 5.70
N LYS A 425 -50.09 0.60 5.71
CA LYS A 425 -48.68 0.54 5.35
C LYS A 425 -47.86 -0.38 6.27
N ILE A 426 -48.09 -0.35 7.58
CA ILE A 426 -47.38 -1.19 8.56
C ILE A 426 -47.78 -2.65 8.38
N LEU A 427 -49.07 -2.93 8.16
CA LEU A 427 -49.55 -4.28 7.92
C LEU A 427 -48.98 -4.87 6.63
N ILE A 428 -48.89 -4.07 5.56
CA ILE A 428 -48.23 -4.47 4.30
C ILE A 428 -46.75 -4.80 4.55
N TRP A 429 -46.04 -3.98 5.31
CA TRP A 429 -44.63 -4.22 5.63
C TRP A 429 -44.43 -5.51 6.45
N LEU A 430 -45.27 -5.76 7.45
CA LEU A 430 -45.24 -7.02 8.23
C LEU A 430 -45.50 -8.24 7.34
N LEU A 431 -46.45 -8.14 6.40
CA LEU A 431 -46.73 -9.21 5.44
C LEU A 431 -45.54 -9.48 4.51
N MET A 432 -44.87 -8.43 4.03
CA MET A 432 -43.66 -8.55 3.21
C MET A 432 -42.52 -9.20 3.99
N VAL A 433 -42.29 -8.80 5.24
CA VAL A 433 -41.27 -9.39 6.13
C VAL A 433 -41.56 -10.87 6.38
N LYS A 434 -42.80 -11.24 6.69
CA LYS A 434 -43.22 -12.65 6.84
C LYS A 434 -42.94 -13.46 5.58
N ASN A 435 -43.20 -12.90 4.40
CA ASN A 435 -42.95 -13.59 3.13
C ASN A 435 -41.46 -13.78 2.86
N VAL A 436 -40.62 -12.80 3.20
CA VAL A 436 -39.16 -12.91 3.10
C VAL A 436 -38.65 -14.01 4.03
N PHE A 437 -39.05 -14.01 5.31
CA PHE A 437 -38.63 -15.05 6.26
C PHE A 437 -39.10 -16.45 5.84
N SER A 438 -40.33 -16.58 5.33
CA SER A 438 -40.84 -17.86 4.84
C SER A 438 -40.05 -18.43 3.67
N HIS A 439 -39.39 -17.58 2.85
CA HIS A 439 -38.54 -18.03 1.74
C HIS A 439 -37.10 -18.28 2.19
N GLN A 440 -36.55 -17.42 3.05
CA GLN A 440 -35.14 -17.49 3.48
C GLN A 440 -34.90 -18.53 4.58
N LEU A 441 -35.93 -18.92 5.34
CA LEU A 441 -35.85 -19.88 6.45
C LEU A 441 -36.69 -21.14 6.17
N PRO A 442 -36.32 -22.00 5.20
CA PRO A 442 -37.15 -23.15 4.77
C PRO A 442 -37.30 -24.24 5.84
N ARG A 443 -36.45 -24.24 6.88
CA ARG A 443 -36.52 -25.19 8.01
C ARG A 443 -37.51 -24.76 9.09
N MET A 444 -38.03 -23.53 9.04
CA MET A 444 -38.96 -22.99 10.03
C MET A 444 -40.40 -23.11 9.50
N PRO A 445 -41.35 -23.67 10.27
CA PRO A 445 -42.76 -23.77 9.86
C PRO A 445 -43.37 -22.39 9.55
N ARG A 446 -44.20 -22.31 8.51
CA ARG A 446 -44.79 -21.04 8.05
C ARG A 446 -45.73 -20.44 9.09
N GLU A 447 -46.44 -21.29 9.82
CA GLU A 447 -47.35 -20.93 10.90
C GLU A 447 -46.57 -20.32 12.07
N TYR A 448 -45.38 -20.86 12.36
CA TYR A 448 -44.50 -20.37 13.41
C TYR A 448 -43.93 -18.98 13.06
N ILE A 449 -43.46 -18.79 11.82
CA ILE A 449 -42.99 -17.48 11.34
C ILE A 449 -44.12 -16.45 11.40
N THR A 450 -45.33 -16.84 10.97
CA THR A 450 -46.50 -15.94 10.99
C THR A 450 -46.85 -15.50 12.41
N ARG A 451 -46.83 -16.43 13.37
CA ARG A 451 -47.06 -16.10 14.79
C ARG A 451 -46.05 -15.11 15.34
N LEU A 452 -44.76 -15.27 15.02
CA LEU A 452 -43.72 -14.37 15.50
C LEU A 452 -43.78 -12.97 14.87
N VAL A 453 -44.07 -12.87 13.57
CA VAL A 453 -44.09 -11.58 12.88
C VAL A 453 -45.31 -10.74 13.25
N PHE A 454 -46.44 -11.38 13.55
CA PHE A 454 -47.67 -10.72 13.96
C PHE A 454 -47.90 -10.80 15.48
N ASP A 455 -46.87 -11.11 16.27
CA ASP A 455 -46.98 -11.05 17.72
C ASP A 455 -47.07 -9.57 18.18
N PRO A 456 -48.03 -9.20 19.04
CA PRO A 456 -48.25 -7.82 19.47
C PRO A 456 -47.13 -7.17 20.29
#